data_AF-A0A0C9MET5-F1
#
_entry.id   AF-A0A0C9MET5-F1
#
_cell.length_a   1.000
_cell.length_b   1.000
_cell.length_c   1.000
_cell.angle_alpha   90.00
_cell.angle_beta   90.00
_cell.angle_gamma   90.00
#
_symmetry.space_group_name_H-M   'P 1'
#
loop_
_entity.id
_entity.type
_entity.pdbx_description
1 polymer ?
#
loop_
_entity_poly.entity_id
_entity_poly.type
_entity_poly.pdbx_seq_one_letter_code
_entity_poly.pdbx_strand_id
1 'polypeptide(L)'
;MAAPVPPIPAIPAIPPALPHPDFDAAADACTTLAQELRHCQNLPMATSAQQMTELLETLREMRVDFARLEATVNTLHTKFSGLNDTVTRIHTRSINTDARLTNSHVAKRDANIPLVPLASVTTHEEIPGFPATVHEISRLTGAQLNTILTHLGLTPAQENRNQTAERQKQLRAAVGVYKLSITS
;
A
#
# COMPACT_ATOMS: atom_id res chain seq x y z
N MET A 1 -129.86 18.69 -23.81
CA MET A 1 -129.23 19.92 -24.34
C MET A 1 -127.89 20.09 -23.65
N ALA A 2 -126.87 20.38 -24.47
CA ALA A 2 -125.47 20.04 -24.24
C ALA A 2 -124.79 20.80 -23.09
N ALA A 3 -123.80 20.09 -22.53
CA ALA A 3 -123.21 20.24 -21.20
C ALA A 3 -122.22 21.40 -21.06
N PRO A 4 -122.03 21.92 -19.83
CA PRO A 4 -120.97 22.87 -19.51
C PRO A 4 -119.60 22.24 -19.69
N VAL A 5 -118.69 23.03 -20.26
CA VAL A 5 -117.28 22.71 -20.52
C VAL A 5 -116.60 22.26 -19.21
N PRO A 6 -115.87 21.13 -19.20
CA PRO A 6 -115.19 20.62 -18.02
C PRO A 6 -113.98 21.51 -17.62
N PRO A 7 -113.64 21.56 -16.32
CA PRO A 7 -112.56 22.38 -15.81
C PRO A 7 -111.19 21.90 -16.32
N ILE A 8 -110.32 22.88 -16.61
CA ILE A 8 -108.92 22.67 -17.03
C ILE A 8 -108.19 21.88 -15.92
N PRO A 9 -107.47 20.79 -16.24
CA PRO A 9 -106.71 20.02 -15.26
C PRO A 9 -105.57 20.86 -14.66
N ALA A 10 -105.40 20.71 -13.34
CA ALA A 10 -104.35 21.39 -12.58
C ALA A 10 -102.95 21.01 -13.11
N ILE A 11 -102.10 22.02 -13.31
CA ILE A 11 -100.70 21.86 -13.70
C ILE A 11 -99.95 21.17 -12.53
N PRO A 12 -99.17 20.11 -12.78
CA PRO A 12 -98.38 19.47 -11.73
C PRO A 12 -97.30 20.41 -11.19
N ALA A 13 -97.10 20.39 -9.87
CA ALA A 13 -96.12 21.22 -9.17
C ALA A 13 -94.69 20.96 -9.68
N ILE A 14 -93.95 22.04 -9.92
CA ILE A 14 -92.54 22.01 -10.30
C ILE A 14 -91.72 21.40 -9.15
N PRO A 15 -90.86 20.39 -9.37
CA PRO A 15 -90.00 19.85 -8.32
C PRO A 15 -89.04 20.94 -7.78
N PRO A 16 -88.66 20.90 -6.49
CA PRO A 16 -87.77 21.89 -5.92
C PRO A 16 -86.44 21.91 -6.70
N ALA A 17 -85.96 23.11 -7.02
CA ALA A 17 -84.68 23.31 -7.69
C ALA A 17 -83.56 22.63 -6.89
N LEU A 18 -82.72 21.86 -7.60
CA LEU A 18 -81.53 21.25 -7.01
C LEU A 18 -80.62 22.33 -6.42
N PRO A 19 -79.86 22.04 -5.35
CA PRO A 19 -78.86 22.98 -4.83
C PRO A 19 -77.92 23.40 -5.95
N HIS A 20 -77.89 24.70 -6.25
CA HIS A 20 -76.99 25.24 -7.25
C HIS A 20 -75.56 25.20 -6.71
N PRO A 21 -74.56 24.81 -7.52
CA PRO A 21 -73.16 24.88 -7.11
C PRO A 21 -72.80 26.33 -6.80
N ASP A 22 -72.15 26.54 -5.66
CA ASP A 22 -71.56 27.84 -5.34
C ASP A 22 -70.22 27.95 -6.08
N PHE A 23 -70.27 28.58 -7.25
CA PHE A 23 -69.10 28.75 -8.10
C PHE A 23 -68.08 29.73 -7.50
N ASP A 24 -68.50 30.64 -6.62
CA ASP A 24 -67.60 31.53 -5.90
C ASP A 24 -66.83 30.74 -4.84
N ALA A 25 -67.53 29.90 -4.07
CA ALA A 25 -66.87 28.98 -3.13
C ALA A 25 -65.92 28.00 -3.85
N ALA A 26 -66.29 27.54 -5.05
CA ALA A 26 -65.42 26.70 -5.87
C ALA A 26 -64.17 27.46 -6.37
N ALA A 27 -64.31 28.73 -6.76
CA ALA A 27 -63.20 29.58 -7.18
C ALA A 27 -62.26 29.90 -6.01
N ASP A 28 -62.81 30.19 -4.82
CA ASP A 28 -62.04 30.42 -3.59
C ASP A 28 -61.28 29.16 -3.16
N ALA A 29 -61.91 27.99 -3.25
CA ALA A 29 -61.27 26.71 -3.00
C ALA A 29 -60.12 26.45 -4.00
N CYS A 30 -60.32 26.73 -5.29
CA CYS A 30 -59.27 26.62 -6.29
C CYS A 30 -58.09 27.57 -6.02
N THR A 31 -58.38 28.80 -5.58
CA THR A 31 -57.36 29.80 -5.27
C THR A 31 -56.55 29.41 -4.04
N THR A 32 -57.23 28.91 -3.00
CA THR A 32 -56.60 28.38 -1.78
C THR A 32 -55.71 27.19 -2.11
N LEU A 33 -56.19 26.24 -2.90
CA LEU A 33 -55.44 25.07 -3.30
C LEU A 33 -54.21 25.43 -4.15
N ALA A 34 -54.36 26.40 -5.06
CA ALA A 34 -53.24 26.94 -5.83
C ALA A 34 -52.19 27.63 -4.94
N GLN A 35 -52.62 28.32 -3.87
CA GLN A 35 -51.73 28.95 -2.90
C GLN A 35 -51.00 27.90 -2.06
N GLU A 36 -51.67 26.85 -1.59
CA GLU A 36 -51.04 25.72 -0.87
C GLU A 36 -50.04 24.96 -1.76
N LEU A 37 -50.36 24.74 -3.03
CA LEU A 37 -49.42 24.14 -3.99
C LEU A 37 -48.16 24.99 -4.22
N ARG A 38 -48.23 26.31 -4.07
CA ARG A 38 -47.02 27.17 -4.09
C ARG A 38 -46.17 26.99 -2.84
N HIS A 39 -46.77 26.73 -1.68
CA HIS A 39 -46.02 26.38 -0.47
C HIS A 39 -45.32 25.02 -0.61
N CYS A 40 -45.88 24.10 -1.40
CA CYS A 40 -45.22 22.84 -1.74
C CYS A 40 -43.89 23.03 -2.51
N GLN A 41 -43.71 24.14 -3.24
CA GLN A 41 -42.43 24.44 -3.92
C GLN A 41 -41.31 24.81 -2.94
N ASN A 42 -41.67 25.23 -1.72
CA ASN A 42 -40.74 25.55 -0.63
C ASN A 42 -40.54 24.35 0.33
N LEU A 43 -41.04 23.16 -0.02
CA LEU A 43 -40.87 21.98 0.83
C LEU A 43 -39.38 21.64 0.96
N PRO A 44 -38.92 21.23 2.15
CA PRO A 44 -37.54 20.84 2.41
C PRO A 44 -37.06 19.66 1.56
N MET A 45 -37.89 19.04 0.73
CA MET A 45 -37.45 18.05 -0.27
C MET A 45 -36.37 18.59 -1.22
N ALA A 46 -36.52 19.81 -1.76
CA ALA A 46 -35.51 20.38 -2.65
C ALA A 46 -34.19 20.67 -1.93
N THR A 47 -34.27 21.22 -0.70
CA THR A 47 -33.10 21.48 0.15
C THR A 47 -32.45 20.19 0.65
N SER A 48 -33.23 19.17 0.99
CA SER A 48 -32.73 17.87 1.43
C SER A 48 -32.06 17.09 0.30
N ALA A 49 -32.57 17.20 -0.94
CA ALA A 49 -31.92 16.62 -2.11
C ALA A 49 -30.59 17.32 -2.45
N GLN A 50 -30.52 18.64 -2.26
CA GLN A 50 -29.28 19.40 -2.41
C GLN A 50 -28.25 19.00 -1.35
N GLN A 51 -28.65 18.93 -0.07
CA GLN A 51 -27.80 18.46 1.03
C GLN A 51 -27.34 17.01 0.83
N MET A 52 -28.21 16.14 0.32
CA MET A 52 -27.86 14.76 -0.02
C MET A 52 -26.83 14.71 -1.15
N THR A 53 -26.99 15.57 -2.16
CA THR A 53 -26.04 15.64 -3.29
C THR A 53 -24.66 16.12 -2.81
N GLU A 54 -24.63 17.13 -1.95
CA GLU A 54 -23.39 17.63 -1.34
C GLU A 54 -22.70 16.56 -0.49
N LEU A 55 -23.46 15.84 0.36
CA LEU A 55 -22.94 14.75 1.16
C LEU A 55 -22.39 13.60 0.30
N LEU A 56 -23.09 13.25 -0.79
CA LEU A 56 -22.60 12.25 -1.74
C LEU A 56 -21.30 12.69 -2.43
N GLU A 57 -21.16 13.98 -2.73
CA GLU A 57 -19.93 14.51 -3.32
C GLU A 57 -18.78 14.52 -2.32
N THR A 58 -19.00 14.95 -1.08
CA THR A 58 -18.01 14.85 0.00
C THR A 58 -17.59 13.40 0.23
N LEU A 59 -18.52 12.44 0.19
CA LEU A 59 -18.19 11.01 0.30
C LEU A 59 -17.34 10.51 -0.87
N ARG A 60 -17.56 11.02 -2.10
CA ARG A 60 -16.72 10.71 -3.25
C ARG A 60 -15.32 11.28 -3.11
N GLU A 61 -15.21 12.55 -2.72
CA GLU A 61 -13.93 13.22 -2.48
C GLU A 61 -13.13 12.50 -1.39
N MET A 62 -13.76 12.20 -0.25
CA MET A 62 -13.14 11.42 0.82
C MET A 62 -12.66 10.05 0.30
N ARG A 63 -13.46 9.36 -0.52
CA ARG A 63 -13.05 8.06 -1.09
C ARG A 63 -11.80 8.19 -1.98
N VAL A 64 -11.70 9.25 -2.77
CA VAL A 64 -10.53 9.53 -3.61
C VAL A 64 -9.31 9.84 -2.73
N ASP A 65 -9.47 10.66 -1.70
CA ASP A 65 -8.41 11.00 -0.76
C ASP A 65 -7.92 9.77 0.02
N PHE A 66 -8.83 8.89 0.46
CA PHE A 66 -8.48 7.62 1.09
C PHE A 66 -7.68 6.73 0.15
N ALA A 67 -8.09 6.58 -1.11
CA ALA A 67 -7.34 5.81 -2.08
C ALA A 67 -5.93 6.38 -2.32
N ARG A 68 -5.79 7.71 -2.34
CA ARG A 68 -4.50 8.38 -2.47
C ARG A 68 -3.62 8.17 -1.22
N LEU A 69 -4.21 8.21 -0.04
CA LEU A 69 -3.53 7.95 1.22
C LEU A 69 -3.01 6.52 1.26
N GLU A 70 -3.83 5.53 0.90
CA GLU A 70 -3.43 4.12 0.82
C GLU A 70 -2.23 3.94 -0.14
N ALA A 71 -2.29 4.54 -1.33
CA ALA A 71 -1.17 4.49 -2.27
C ALA A 71 0.11 5.12 -1.70
N THR A 72 -0.02 6.22 -0.97
CA THR A 72 1.11 6.89 -0.30
C THR A 72 1.70 6.02 0.80
N VAL A 73 0.86 5.41 1.64
CA VAL A 73 1.27 4.50 2.71
C VAL A 73 1.99 3.28 2.14
N ASN A 74 1.47 2.68 1.08
CA ASN A 74 2.12 1.56 0.39
C ASN A 74 3.49 1.96 -0.16
N THR A 75 3.59 3.15 -0.77
CA THR A 75 4.86 3.69 -1.26
C THR A 75 5.87 3.90 -0.13
N LEU A 76 5.43 4.45 1.01
CA LEU A 76 6.27 4.64 2.18
C LEU A 76 6.72 3.31 2.77
N HIS A 77 5.85 2.31 2.84
CA HIS A 77 6.20 0.97 3.29
C HIS A 77 7.30 0.34 2.43
N THR A 78 7.16 0.42 1.10
CA THR A 78 8.21 -0.06 0.17
C THR A 78 9.53 0.68 0.36
N LYS A 79 9.50 2.01 0.50
CA LYS A 79 10.70 2.82 0.74
C LYS A 79 11.37 2.46 2.07
N PHE A 80 10.59 2.29 3.13
CA PHE A 80 11.09 1.94 4.46
C PHE A 80 11.74 0.55 4.46
N SER A 81 11.12 -0.42 3.80
CA SER A 81 11.71 -1.75 3.60
C SER A 81 13.06 -1.68 2.87
N GLY A 82 13.14 -0.92 1.77
CA GLY A 82 14.40 -0.74 1.03
C GLY A 82 15.49 0.01 1.82
N LEU A 83 15.09 0.92 2.72
CA LEU A 83 16.03 1.56 3.66
C LEU A 83 16.57 0.56 4.68
N ASN A 84 15.72 -0.29 5.25
CA ASN A 84 16.12 -1.32 6.20
C ASN A 84 17.14 -2.30 5.60
N ASP A 85 16.91 -2.74 4.37
CA ASP A 85 17.85 -3.60 3.63
C ASP A 85 19.19 -2.90 3.38
N THR A 86 19.13 -1.60 3.04
CA THR A 86 20.33 -0.79 2.81
C THR A 86 21.15 -0.61 4.08
N VAL A 87 20.50 -0.34 5.21
CA VAL A 87 21.15 -0.21 6.52
C VAL A 87 21.82 -1.51 6.92
N THR A 88 21.11 -2.64 6.81
CA THR A 88 21.65 -3.98 7.12
C THR A 88 22.91 -4.27 6.28
N ARG A 89 22.87 -3.99 4.98
CA ARG A 89 24.02 -4.17 4.08
C ARG A 89 25.19 -3.26 4.42
N ILE A 90 24.94 -2.00 4.79
CA ILE A 90 26.00 -1.07 5.24
C ILE A 90 26.63 -1.60 6.53
N HIS A 91 25.82 -2.04 7.49
CA HIS A 91 26.29 -2.58 8.76
C HIS A 91 27.20 -3.79 8.56
N THR A 92 26.79 -4.78 7.77
CA THR A 92 27.62 -5.95 7.42
C THR A 92 28.93 -5.56 6.75
N ARG A 93 28.91 -4.56 5.85
CA ARG A 93 30.14 -4.06 5.21
C ARG A 93 31.07 -3.38 6.20
N SER A 94 30.53 -2.64 7.17
CA SER A 94 31.32 -2.02 8.24
C SER A 94 32.02 -3.08 9.09
N ILE A 95 31.26 -4.04 9.61
CA ILE A 95 31.80 -5.16 10.40
C ILE A 95 32.89 -5.91 9.61
N ASN A 96 32.64 -6.22 8.34
CA ASN A 96 33.63 -6.90 7.51
C ASN A 96 34.88 -6.06 7.25
N THR A 97 34.75 -4.74 7.16
CA THR A 97 35.89 -3.84 6.99
C THR A 97 36.75 -3.82 8.25
N ASP A 98 36.12 -3.72 9.41
CA ASP A 98 36.80 -3.74 10.71
C ASP A 98 37.46 -5.09 10.99
N ALA A 99 36.78 -6.19 10.67
CA ALA A 99 37.31 -7.55 10.75
C ALA A 99 38.53 -7.71 9.82
N ARG A 100 38.44 -7.27 8.57
CA ARG A 100 39.56 -7.30 7.61
C ARG A 100 40.76 -6.49 8.08
N LEU A 101 40.53 -5.30 8.62
CA LEU A 101 41.59 -4.46 9.16
C LEU A 101 42.29 -5.18 10.32
N THR A 102 41.52 -5.68 11.28
CA THR A 102 42.01 -6.46 12.43
C THR A 102 42.81 -7.68 11.97
N ASN A 103 42.24 -8.47 11.05
CA ASN A 103 42.86 -9.66 10.46
C ASN A 103 44.19 -9.33 9.76
N SER A 104 44.25 -8.21 9.03
CA SER A 104 45.47 -7.75 8.39
C SER A 104 46.58 -7.39 9.39
N HIS A 105 46.21 -6.86 10.56
CA HIS A 105 47.16 -6.52 11.61
C HIS A 105 47.68 -7.76 12.33
N VAL A 106 46.80 -8.70 12.68
CA VAL A 106 47.21 -9.93 13.39
C VAL A 106 48.01 -10.86 12.49
N ALA A 107 47.62 -11.03 11.22
CA ALA A 107 48.31 -11.90 10.28
C ALA A 107 49.72 -11.41 9.93
N LYS A 108 49.99 -10.10 10.02
CA LYS A 108 51.35 -9.54 9.88
C LYS A 108 52.25 -9.86 11.08
N ARG A 109 51.66 -10.11 12.26
CA ARG A 109 52.40 -10.42 13.49
C ARG A 109 52.68 -11.90 13.60
N ASP A 110 51.64 -12.73 13.49
CA ASP A 110 51.73 -14.18 13.60
C ASP A 110 50.53 -14.85 12.91
N ALA A 111 50.78 -15.95 12.19
CA ALA A 111 49.78 -16.73 11.48
C ALA A 111 48.89 -17.61 12.39
N ASN A 112 49.28 -17.78 13.66
CA ASN A 112 48.55 -18.55 14.67
C ASN A 112 47.60 -17.70 15.53
N ILE A 113 47.65 -16.36 15.40
CA ILE A 113 46.73 -15.49 16.13
C ILE A 113 45.30 -15.68 15.57
N PRO A 114 44.28 -15.77 16.45
CA PRO A 114 42.90 -15.88 16.04
C PRO A 114 42.46 -14.74 15.10
N LEU A 115 41.81 -15.12 14.00
CA LEU A 115 41.14 -14.21 13.09
C LEU A 115 39.75 -13.86 13.61
N VAL A 116 39.34 -12.63 13.35
CA VAL A 116 37.95 -12.18 13.53
C VAL A 116 37.12 -12.71 12.36
N PRO A 117 36.02 -13.45 12.61
CA PRO A 117 35.13 -13.91 11.56
C PRO A 117 34.53 -12.77 10.74
N LEU A 118 34.41 -12.98 9.44
CA LEU A 118 33.62 -12.09 8.58
C LEU A 118 32.15 -12.52 8.62
N ALA A 119 31.26 -11.57 8.39
CA ALA A 119 29.85 -11.78 8.18
C ALA A 119 29.52 -12.02 6.70
N SER A 120 28.54 -12.87 6.46
CA SER A 120 27.97 -13.22 5.17
C SER A 120 27.23 -12.02 4.58
N VAL A 121 27.45 -11.73 3.29
CA VAL A 121 26.77 -10.61 2.61
C VAL A 121 25.29 -10.90 2.32
N THR A 122 24.89 -12.17 2.40
CA THR A 122 23.53 -12.65 2.12
C THR A 122 22.71 -12.83 3.39
N THR A 123 23.32 -13.39 4.44
CA THR A 123 22.63 -13.68 5.71
C THR A 123 22.88 -12.63 6.78
N HIS A 124 23.87 -11.76 6.59
CA HIS A 124 24.28 -10.70 7.53
C HIS A 124 24.78 -11.20 8.90
N GLU A 125 24.97 -12.51 9.05
CA GLU A 125 25.51 -13.19 10.23
C GLU A 125 26.95 -13.67 10.00
N GLU A 126 27.65 -14.05 11.06
CA GLU A 126 28.97 -14.66 10.97
C GLU A 126 28.99 -15.87 10.02
N ILE A 127 30.03 -15.98 9.20
CA ILE A 127 30.13 -17.07 8.22
C ILE A 127 30.34 -18.40 8.96
N PRO A 128 29.46 -19.40 8.75
CA PRO A 128 29.64 -20.71 9.36
C PRO A 128 30.93 -21.39 8.89
N GLY A 129 31.68 -21.96 9.82
CA GLY A 129 32.95 -22.63 9.52
C GLY A 129 34.07 -21.68 9.06
N PHE A 130 33.98 -20.40 9.42
CA PHE A 130 35.06 -19.46 9.18
C PHE A 130 36.35 -19.91 9.88
N PRO A 131 37.51 -19.88 9.20
CA PRO A 131 38.77 -20.36 9.75
C PRO A 131 39.20 -19.48 10.93
N ALA A 132 39.56 -20.12 12.05
CA ALA A 132 40.00 -19.43 13.26
C ALA A 132 41.40 -18.82 13.09
N THR A 133 42.23 -19.31 12.17
CA THR A 133 43.61 -18.80 11.97
C THR A 133 44.01 -18.78 10.49
N VAL A 134 45.10 -18.07 10.17
CA VAL A 134 45.66 -18.06 8.81
C VAL A 134 46.14 -19.44 8.38
N HIS A 135 46.68 -20.22 9.32
CA HIS A 135 47.11 -21.58 9.04
C HIS A 135 45.93 -22.48 8.63
N GLU A 136 44.80 -22.36 9.32
CA GLU A 136 43.59 -23.12 9.05
C GLU A 136 43.02 -22.87 7.64
N ILE A 137 43.14 -21.63 7.11
CA ILE A 137 42.78 -21.33 5.71
C ILE A 137 43.45 -22.30 4.73
N SER A 138 44.70 -22.68 5.00
CA SER A 138 45.50 -23.58 4.15
C SER A 138 45.04 -25.03 4.22
N ARG A 139 44.28 -25.39 5.27
CA ARG A 139 43.77 -26.74 5.53
C ARG A 139 42.33 -26.94 5.06
N LEU A 140 41.65 -25.87 4.68
CA LEU A 140 40.28 -25.93 4.19
C LEU A 140 40.18 -26.72 2.89
N THR A 141 39.14 -27.55 2.80
CA THR A 141 38.79 -28.29 1.58
C THR A 141 38.22 -27.35 0.51
N GLY A 142 38.26 -27.78 -0.75
CA GLY A 142 37.70 -27.01 -1.87
C GLY A 142 36.20 -26.68 -1.70
N ALA A 143 35.44 -27.57 -1.04
CA ALA A 143 34.02 -27.35 -0.74
C ALA A 143 33.83 -26.29 0.36
N GLN A 144 34.59 -26.36 1.47
CA GLN A 144 34.53 -25.36 2.53
C GLN A 144 34.91 -23.96 2.02
N LEU A 145 35.97 -23.87 1.22
CA LEU A 145 36.38 -22.62 0.58
C LEU A 145 35.27 -22.08 -0.31
N ASN A 146 34.61 -22.95 -1.08
CA ASN A 146 33.51 -22.56 -1.96
C ASN A 146 32.35 -21.94 -1.16
N THR A 147 31.95 -22.59 -0.06
CA THR A 147 30.90 -22.11 0.84
C THR A 147 31.25 -20.74 1.40
N ILE A 148 32.45 -20.58 1.96
CA ILE A 148 32.89 -19.31 2.57
C ILE A 148 32.98 -18.19 1.52
N LEU A 149 33.56 -18.45 0.34
CA LEU A 149 33.66 -17.47 -0.74
C LEU A 149 32.26 -17.04 -1.23
N THR A 150 31.32 -17.97 -1.32
CA THR A 150 29.93 -17.67 -1.69
C THR A 150 29.26 -16.77 -0.66
N HIS A 151 29.45 -17.03 0.64
CA HIS A 151 28.95 -16.16 1.70
C HIS A 151 29.59 -14.75 1.67
N LEU A 152 30.82 -14.63 1.16
CA LEU A 152 31.49 -13.34 0.95
C LEU A 152 31.02 -12.63 -0.34
N GLY A 153 30.14 -13.25 -1.13
CA GLY A 153 29.69 -12.75 -2.43
C GLY A 153 30.77 -12.83 -3.51
N LEU A 154 31.77 -13.69 -3.35
CA LEU A 154 32.86 -13.89 -4.30
C LEU A 154 32.61 -15.14 -5.14
N THR A 155 32.83 -15.02 -6.45
CA THR A 155 32.78 -16.16 -7.36
C THR A 155 34.05 -17.02 -7.16
N PRO A 156 33.91 -18.29 -6.72
CA PRO A 156 35.04 -19.17 -6.51
C PRO A 156 35.77 -19.47 -7.83
N ALA A 157 37.08 -19.61 -7.77
CA ALA A 157 37.89 -19.93 -8.95
C ALA A 157 37.37 -21.20 -9.67
N GLN A 158 37.39 -21.16 -11.01
CA GLN A 158 36.90 -22.21 -11.91
C GLN A 158 37.67 -23.53 -11.76
N GLU A 159 37.06 -24.62 -12.21
CA GLU A 159 37.61 -25.97 -12.10
C GLU A 159 38.90 -26.13 -12.92
N ASN A 160 40.03 -26.08 -12.23
CA ASN A 160 41.33 -26.32 -12.80
C ASN A 160 42.24 -27.02 -11.78
N ARG A 161 43.41 -27.50 -12.23
CA ARG A 161 44.36 -28.29 -11.41
C ARG A 161 44.81 -27.58 -10.13
N ASN A 162 44.71 -26.24 -10.07
CA ASN A 162 45.15 -25.39 -8.97
C ASN A 162 43.99 -24.70 -8.22
N GLN A 163 42.74 -25.16 -8.40
CA GLN A 163 41.54 -24.46 -7.90
C GLN A 163 41.57 -24.21 -6.39
N THR A 164 42.07 -25.17 -5.61
CA THR A 164 42.11 -25.07 -4.15
C THR A 164 43.08 -23.98 -3.73
N ALA A 165 44.27 -23.93 -4.34
CA ALA A 165 45.27 -22.91 -4.04
C ALA A 165 44.79 -21.50 -4.42
N GLU A 166 44.13 -21.35 -5.57
CA GLU A 166 43.54 -20.06 -5.98
C GLU A 166 42.39 -19.63 -5.08
N ARG A 167 41.49 -20.55 -4.68
CA ARG A 167 40.42 -20.26 -3.72
C ARG A 167 40.97 -19.89 -2.33
N GLN A 168 42.03 -20.55 -1.88
CA GLN A 168 42.73 -20.17 -0.65
C GLN A 168 43.34 -18.77 -0.75
N LYS A 169 43.96 -18.43 -1.89
CA LYS A 169 44.51 -17.10 -2.15
C LYS A 169 43.41 -16.03 -2.19
N GLN A 170 42.28 -16.32 -2.85
CA GLN A 170 41.09 -15.47 -2.86
C GLN A 170 40.56 -15.24 -1.45
N LEU A 171 40.43 -16.31 -0.64
CA LEU A 171 39.96 -16.19 0.73
C LEU A 171 40.93 -15.37 1.58
N ARG A 172 42.24 -15.63 1.49
CA ARG A 172 43.26 -14.85 2.20
C ARG A 172 43.20 -13.36 1.85
N ALA A 173 42.99 -13.04 0.58
CA ALA A 173 42.81 -11.65 0.15
C ALA A 173 41.51 -11.04 0.71
N ALA A 174 40.40 -11.78 0.67
CA ALA A 174 39.11 -11.34 1.17
C ALA A 174 39.07 -11.15 2.70
N VAL A 175 39.87 -11.91 3.44
CA VAL A 175 40.04 -11.79 4.90
C VAL A 175 41.02 -10.68 5.27
N GLY A 176 41.79 -10.14 4.32
CA GLY A 176 42.75 -9.05 4.54
C GLY A 176 44.16 -9.51 4.93
N VAL A 177 44.45 -10.82 4.85
CA VAL A 177 45.74 -11.41 5.27
C VAL A 177 46.74 -11.57 4.13
N TYR A 178 46.34 -11.27 2.88
CA TYR A 178 47.22 -11.34 1.72
C TYR A 178 46.94 -10.18 0.76
N LYS A 179 48.00 -9.47 0.34
CA LYS A 179 47.88 -8.43 -0.69
C LYS A 179 47.92 -9.12 -2.05
N LEU A 180 46.82 -9.08 -2.80
CA LEU A 180 46.87 -9.42 -4.23
C LEU A 180 47.76 -8.38 -4.90
N SER A 181 48.96 -8.77 -5.28
CA SER A 181 49.78 -7.99 -6.20
C SER A 181 49.02 -7.93 -7.51
N ILE A 182 48.31 -6.83 -7.75
CA ILE A 182 47.78 -6.51 -9.07
C ILE A 182 48.99 -6.03 -9.86
N THR A 183 49.57 -6.92 -10.67
CA THR A 183 50.55 -6.53 -11.67
C THR A 183 49.79 -5.69 -12.70
N SER A 184 50.09 -4.38 -12.72
CA SER A 184 49.55 -3.43 -13.69
C SER A 184 50.27 -3.53 -15.03
#